data_AF-A0A2V9P3Z3-F1
#
_entry.id   AF-A0A2V9P3Z3-F1
#
_cell.length_a   1.000
_cell.length_b   1.000
_cell.length_c   1.000
_cell.angle_alpha   90.00
_cell.angle_beta   90.00
_cell.angle_gamma   90.00
#
_symmetry.space_group_name_H-M   'P 1'
#
loop_
_entity.id
_entity.type
_entity.pdbx_description
1 polymer ?
#
loop_
_entity_poly.entity_id
_entity_poly.type
_entity_poly.pdbx_seq_one_letter_code
_entity_poly.pdbx_strand_id
1 'polypeptide(L)'
;MLLVVGTRAFGQSHDQIAPTLSQAHHSFTVFAPRGHGSSATSKTSFASDDGAFDSIKTFTGDFQAAGVGPTGVPRRRWFYTMAGSRPERGGTTRFNAPIIPVSLDLLDFDGSVRTINGRRLHYAVQPFVASVLNSPIFQNAEYSSSDAPTQFVDAIQKAAFYNTMQPDWHTLLQPSVKKERNLSIPRGHYFFALNSDGTCCAFVLLDINVFSDRLFPSSQNDTNSPVGAAEHSGDITTKDISTFLFPNTFLYFNGNPNQCCVLGFHTYDFEPGDTRNGFREKRYVFNYSSWISPGLFVPGFEDVTALSHEITESINDPFVGSDGVHGITPWWLSPNGNCQNDLEVGDVIEGLPDATTTIKIGGNIYHPQNEALLPWLEFQSPSTAIAGAYSYPNMNVLTSLSPPQGVNCK
;
A
#
# COMPACT_ATOMS: atom_id res chain seq x y z
N MET A 1 -19.72 22.13 58.44
CA MET A 1 -19.71 20.79 57.81
C MET A 1 -19.38 21.00 56.34
N LEU A 2 -18.10 20.97 55.99
CA LEU A 2 -17.61 21.21 54.62
C LEU A 2 -17.72 19.89 53.85
N LEU A 3 -18.61 19.82 52.85
CA LEU A 3 -18.62 18.74 51.88
C LEU A 3 -17.46 18.96 50.91
N VAL A 4 -16.41 18.15 51.02
CA VAL A 4 -15.40 18.01 49.97
C VAL A 4 -16.03 17.14 48.88
N VAL A 5 -16.42 17.76 47.77
CA VAL A 5 -16.77 17.06 46.54
C VAL A 5 -15.49 16.51 45.96
N GLY A 6 -15.26 15.20 46.15
CA GLY A 6 -14.17 14.50 45.49
C GLY A 6 -14.40 14.51 43.99
N THR A 7 -13.58 15.26 43.26
CA THR A 7 -13.41 15.12 41.81
C THR A 7 -12.96 13.70 41.54
N ARG A 8 -13.85 12.86 41.00
CA ARG A 8 -13.47 11.58 40.40
C ARG A 8 -12.53 11.88 39.24
N ALA A 9 -11.23 11.66 39.44
CA ALA A 9 -10.32 11.47 38.32
C ALA A 9 -10.81 10.24 37.56
N PHE A 10 -11.44 10.44 36.40
CA PHE A 10 -11.72 9.35 35.47
C PHE A 10 -10.36 8.83 35.01
N GLY A 11 -9.99 7.63 35.46
CA GLY A 11 -8.78 6.96 34.98
C GLY A 11 -8.88 6.80 33.46
N GLN A 12 -7.80 7.16 32.77
CA GLN A 12 -7.64 6.92 31.34
C GLN A 12 -7.92 5.45 31.04
N SER A 13 -8.80 5.17 30.08
CA SER A 13 -9.14 3.78 29.74
C SER A 13 -7.91 3.09 29.17
N HIS A 14 -7.76 1.78 29.43
CA HIS A 14 -6.59 1.00 29.03
C HIS A 14 -6.32 0.98 27.51
N ASP A 15 -7.35 1.25 26.71
CA ASP A 15 -7.30 1.36 25.26
C ASP A 15 -6.95 2.77 24.75
N GLN A 16 -6.86 3.77 25.63
CA GLN A 16 -6.37 5.11 25.30
C GLN A 16 -4.88 5.21 25.66
N ILE A 17 -4.03 5.36 24.65
CA ILE A 17 -2.56 5.37 24.79
C ILE A 17 -1.97 6.77 24.58
N ALA A 18 -0.66 6.91 24.80
CA ALA A 18 0.04 8.17 24.62
C ALA A 18 0.02 8.62 23.14
N PRO A 19 -0.06 9.93 22.85
CA PRO A 19 -0.13 10.47 21.49
C PRO A 19 1.24 10.52 20.81
N THR A 20 1.99 9.41 20.79
CA THR A 20 3.27 9.30 20.09
C THR A 20 3.52 7.88 19.58
N LEU A 21 4.12 7.76 18.40
CA LEU A 21 4.60 6.52 17.79
C LEU A 21 6.10 6.61 17.43
N SER A 22 6.84 7.57 18.01
CA SER A 22 8.24 7.83 17.65
C SER A 22 9.21 6.67 17.92
N GLN A 23 8.78 5.66 18.67
CA GLN A 23 9.55 4.44 18.99
C GLN A 23 8.89 3.18 18.41
N ALA A 24 7.76 3.32 17.70
CA ALA A 24 7.12 2.20 17.02
C ALA A 24 7.93 1.83 15.78
N HIS A 25 7.99 0.53 15.48
CA HIS A 25 8.54 0.04 14.24
C HIS A 25 7.48 0.23 13.16
N HIS A 26 7.68 1.16 12.22
CA HIS A 26 6.83 1.24 11.05
C HIS A 26 7.14 0.05 10.15
N SER A 27 6.11 -0.53 9.54
CA SER A 27 6.27 -1.54 8.52
C SER A 27 5.13 -1.46 7.50
N PHE A 28 5.35 -2.11 6.39
CA PHE A 28 4.34 -2.51 5.42
C PHE A 28 4.25 -4.04 5.46
N THR A 29 3.28 -4.62 4.75
CA THR A 29 3.11 -6.06 4.77
C THR A 29 2.48 -6.56 3.48
N VAL A 30 3.04 -7.64 2.95
CA VAL A 30 2.40 -8.45 1.92
C VAL A 30 1.06 -8.93 2.44
N PHE A 31 -0.01 -8.55 1.75
CA PHE A 31 -1.38 -8.89 2.14
C PHE A 31 -2.04 -9.78 1.10
N ALA A 32 -2.31 -11.03 1.47
CA ALA A 32 -2.93 -12.00 0.58
C ALA A 32 -4.30 -11.51 0.08
N PRO A 33 -4.63 -11.75 -1.20
CA PRO A 33 -5.90 -11.34 -1.76
C PRO A 33 -7.05 -12.09 -1.08
N ARG A 34 -8.20 -11.43 -0.98
CA ARG A 34 -9.43 -11.99 -0.42
C ARG A 34 -10.55 -11.94 -1.44
N GLY A 35 -11.58 -12.75 -1.24
CA GLY A 35 -12.68 -12.81 -2.19
C GLY A 35 -13.44 -14.11 -2.14
N HIS A 36 -14.32 -14.28 -3.12
CA HIS A 36 -15.39 -15.28 -3.09
C HIS A 36 -15.43 -16.10 -4.37
N GLY A 37 -14.40 -16.92 -4.59
CA GLY A 37 -14.35 -17.85 -5.71
C GLY A 37 -13.73 -19.18 -5.29
N SER A 38 -14.05 -20.26 -6.00
CA SER A 38 -13.22 -21.45 -5.91
C SER A 38 -11.90 -21.14 -6.61
N SER A 39 -10.78 -21.25 -5.89
CA SER A 39 -9.41 -21.28 -6.45
C SER A 39 -9.19 -22.42 -7.47
N ALA A 40 -10.26 -23.11 -7.90
CA ALA A 40 -10.25 -24.38 -8.61
C ALA A 40 -10.11 -24.27 -10.14
N THR A 41 -10.07 -23.07 -10.72
CA THR A 41 -9.85 -22.89 -12.17
C THR A 41 -8.42 -22.51 -12.57
N SER A 42 -7.47 -22.38 -11.64
CA SER A 42 -6.10 -21.92 -11.98
C SER A 42 -5.07 -23.05 -12.20
N LYS A 43 -5.50 -24.28 -12.49
CA LYS A 43 -4.60 -25.37 -12.92
C LYS A 43 -4.41 -25.47 -14.44
N THR A 44 -4.95 -24.55 -15.22
CA THR A 44 -4.77 -24.53 -16.68
C THR A 44 -3.74 -23.48 -17.06
N SER A 45 -2.54 -23.96 -17.44
CA SER A 45 -1.49 -23.26 -18.21
C SER A 45 -1.60 -21.74 -18.29
N PHE A 46 -0.92 -21.04 -17.37
CA PHE A 46 -0.80 -19.58 -17.39
C PHE A 46 0.11 -19.13 -18.53
N ALA A 47 -0.47 -19.03 -19.73
CA ALA A 47 0.05 -18.15 -20.75
C ALA A 47 -0.32 -16.71 -20.37
N SER A 48 0.68 -15.84 -20.44
CA SER A 48 0.75 -14.42 -20.10
C SER A 48 -0.14 -13.51 -20.97
N ASP A 49 -1.43 -13.84 -21.11
CA ASP A 49 -2.35 -12.99 -21.87
C ASP A 49 -3.12 -12.05 -20.94
N ASP A 50 -3.19 -10.78 -21.37
CA ASP A 50 -4.05 -9.65 -20.93
C ASP A 50 -5.57 -10.00 -20.83
N GLY A 51 -5.92 -11.28 -20.85
CA GLY A 51 -7.27 -11.81 -20.90
C GLY A 51 -7.55 -13.03 -20.03
N ALA A 52 -6.61 -13.51 -19.19
CA ALA A 52 -6.87 -14.59 -18.23
C ALA A 52 -7.86 -14.16 -17.13
N PHE A 53 -7.72 -12.91 -16.67
CA PHE A 53 -8.57 -12.30 -15.65
C PHE A 53 -9.27 -11.06 -16.21
N ASP A 54 -10.39 -10.70 -15.61
CA ASP A 54 -10.97 -9.38 -15.77
C ASP A 54 -10.34 -8.44 -14.74
N SER A 55 -9.23 -7.81 -15.12
CA SER A 55 -8.48 -6.90 -14.25
C SER A 55 -7.81 -5.77 -15.03
N ILE A 56 -6.96 -4.99 -14.38
CA ILE A 56 -6.18 -3.91 -14.99
C ILE A 56 -5.29 -4.46 -16.12
N LYS A 57 -4.93 -3.58 -17.06
CA LYS A 57 -3.97 -3.90 -18.11
C LYS A 57 -2.59 -4.13 -17.51
N THR A 58 -1.92 -5.20 -17.92
CA THR A 58 -0.58 -5.52 -17.41
C THR A 58 0.38 -5.88 -18.54
N PHE A 59 1.65 -6.01 -18.19
CA PHE A 59 2.65 -6.66 -19.04
C PHE A 59 3.51 -7.59 -18.21
N THR A 60 3.94 -8.69 -18.84
CA THR A 60 4.82 -9.68 -18.22
C THR A 60 6.23 -9.60 -18.81
N GLY A 61 7.24 -9.74 -17.95
CA GLY A 61 8.63 -9.92 -18.34
C GLY A 61 9.29 -11.03 -17.53
N ASP A 62 10.56 -11.28 -17.83
CA ASP A 62 11.36 -12.26 -17.12
C ASP A 62 12.82 -11.81 -17.04
N PHE A 63 13.52 -12.27 -16.01
CA PHE A 63 14.94 -11.99 -15.80
C PHE A 63 15.70 -13.25 -15.39
N GLN A 64 17.02 -13.18 -15.54
CA GLN A 64 17.94 -14.27 -15.19
C GLN A 64 18.73 -13.92 -13.93
N ALA A 65 18.48 -14.64 -12.84
CA ALA A 65 19.22 -14.49 -11.58
C ALA A 65 19.34 -15.86 -10.90
N ALA A 66 20.52 -16.20 -10.39
CA ALA A 66 20.68 -17.41 -9.59
C ALA A 66 20.09 -17.18 -8.19
N GLY A 67 19.19 -18.05 -7.75
CA GLY A 67 18.60 -17.99 -6.41
C GLY A 67 17.79 -19.22 -6.07
N VAL A 68 17.19 -19.23 -4.88
CA VAL A 68 16.26 -20.27 -4.45
C VAL A 68 14.86 -19.69 -4.35
N GLY A 69 13.85 -20.44 -4.81
CA GLY A 69 12.45 -20.02 -4.63
C GLY A 69 11.96 -20.24 -3.20
N PRO A 70 10.71 -19.87 -2.89
CA PRO A 70 10.13 -20.02 -1.55
C PRO A 70 10.16 -21.45 -1.00
N THR A 71 10.14 -22.47 -1.87
CA THR A 71 10.22 -23.90 -1.48
C THR A 71 11.65 -24.45 -1.39
N GLY A 72 12.67 -23.60 -1.55
CA GLY A 72 14.09 -24.00 -1.56
C GLY A 72 14.57 -24.63 -2.86
N VAL A 73 13.72 -24.70 -3.89
CA VAL A 73 14.12 -25.18 -5.22
C VAL A 73 14.97 -24.11 -5.91
N PRO A 74 16.20 -24.42 -6.34
CA PRO A 74 17.01 -23.48 -7.11
C PRO A 74 16.34 -23.11 -8.43
N ARG A 75 16.37 -21.82 -8.77
CA ARG A 75 15.84 -21.26 -10.02
C ARG A 75 16.88 -20.31 -10.63
N ARG A 76 16.78 -20.14 -11.94
CA ARG A 76 17.63 -19.19 -12.70
C ARG A 76 16.82 -18.18 -13.49
N ARG A 77 15.52 -18.43 -13.69
CA ARG A 77 14.59 -17.58 -14.43
C ARG A 77 13.42 -17.24 -13.52
N TRP A 78 13.05 -15.97 -13.52
CA TRP A 78 12.01 -15.38 -12.68
C TRP A 78 11.11 -14.54 -13.56
N PHE A 79 9.84 -14.40 -13.16
CA PHE A 79 8.83 -13.72 -13.95
C PHE A 79 8.20 -12.62 -13.12
N TYR A 80 7.85 -11.51 -13.77
CA TYR A 80 7.10 -10.42 -13.16
C TYR A 80 5.93 -10.04 -14.03
N THR A 81 4.88 -9.52 -13.41
CA THR A 81 3.73 -8.92 -14.09
C THR A 81 3.53 -7.55 -13.47
N MET A 82 3.61 -6.49 -14.28
CA MET A 82 3.48 -5.10 -13.84
C MET A 82 2.27 -4.43 -14.49
N ALA A 83 1.69 -3.43 -13.84
CA ALA A 83 0.61 -2.64 -14.39
C ALA A 83 1.12 -1.73 -15.51
N GLY A 84 0.45 -1.73 -16.68
CA GLY A 84 0.76 -0.83 -17.78
C GLY A 84 0.94 -1.53 -19.13
N SER A 85 1.58 -0.82 -20.07
CA SER A 85 2.07 -1.39 -21.33
C SER A 85 3.56 -1.66 -21.27
N ARG A 86 4.03 -2.60 -22.10
CA ARG A 86 5.45 -2.88 -22.28
C ARG A 86 6.27 -1.59 -22.58
N PRO A 87 7.39 -1.35 -21.86
CA PRO A 87 8.21 -0.15 -22.03
C PRO A 87 8.77 0.01 -23.45
N GLU A 88 9.12 -1.09 -24.12
CA GLU A 88 9.73 -1.08 -25.47
C GLU A 88 8.76 -0.59 -26.55
N ARG A 89 7.44 -0.61 -26.27
CA ARG A 89 6.39 -0.20 -27.21
C ARG A 89 6.05 1.29 -27.11
N GLY A 90 6.48 1.96 -26.05
CA GLY A 90 6.10 3.35 -25.81
C GLY A 90 4.62 3.57 -25.54
N GLY A 91 4.22 4.83 -25.68
CA GLY A 91 2.87 5.30 -25.44
C GLY A 91 2.47 5.35 -23.96
N THR A 92 1.30 5.95 -23.71
CA THR A 92 0.77 6.17 -22.36
C THR A 92 -0.32 5.17 -22.01
N THR A 93 -0.14 4.43 -20.91
CA THR A 93 -1.24 3.75 -20.23
C THR A 93 -1.77 4.65 -19.11
N ARG A 94 -3.10 4.78 -19.01
CA ARG A 94 -3.78 5.54 -17.96
C ARG A 94 -4.69 4.62 -17.17
N PHE A 95 -4.57 4.62 -15.85
CA PHE A 95 -5.50 3.96 -14.95
C PHE A 95 -6.35 5.01 -14.24
N ASN A 96 -7.65 4.75 -14.07
CA ASN A 96 -8.36 5.52 -13.06
C ASN A 96 -7.81 5.10 -11.69
N ALA A 97 -7.64 6.09 -10.81
CA ALA A 97 -7.16 5.90 -9.45
C ALA A 97 -8.19 6.47 -8.46
N PRO A 98 -9.35 5.82 -8.32
CA PRO A 98 -10.36 6.28 -7.39
C PRO A 98 -9.82 6.24 -5.96
N ILE A 99 -9.99 7.34 -5.24
CA ILE A 99 -9.69 7.47 -3.82
C ILE A 99 -11.02 7.35 -3.09
N ILE A 100 -11.15 6.30 -2.30
CA ILE A 100 -12.28 6.01 -1.42
C ILE A 100 -11.85 6.48 -0.03
N PRO A 101 -12.33 7.65 0.44
CA PRO A 101 -12.03 8.07 1.80
C PRO A 101 -12.74 7.14 2.78
N VAL A 102 -12.03 6.62 3.79
CA VAL A 102 -12.60 5.77 4.83
C VAL A 102 -12.43 6.40 6.21
N SER A 103 -13.54 6.81 6.81
CA SER A 103 -13.58 7.28 8.19
C SER A 103 -13.78 6.12 9.17
N LEU A 104 -13.33 6.28 10.41
CA LEU A 104 -13.47 5.27 11.45
C LEU A 104 -14.59 5.61 12.42
N ASP A 105 -15.38 4.61 12.80
CA ASP A 105 -16.27 4.66 13.95
C ASP A 105 -15.78 3.66 15.01
N LEU A 106 -15.20 4.16 16.11
CA LEU A 106 -14.74 3.30 17.20
C LEU A 106 -15.91 3.01 18.13
N LEU A 107 -16.35 1.76 18.15
CA LEU A 107 -17.57 1.36 18.86
C LEU A 107 -17.32 1.13 20.35
N ASP A 108 -18.37 1.19 21.15
CA ASP A 108 -18.43 0.68 22.52
C ASP A 108 -18.98 -0.76 22.55
N PHE A 109 -19.02 -1.41 23.72
CA PHE A 109 -19.52 -2.77 23.87
C PHE A 109 -20.99 -2.95 23.51
N ASP A 110 -21.77 -1.87 23.54
CA ASP A 110 -23.19 -1.86 23.12
C ASP A 110 -23.37 -1.64 21.61
N GLY A 111 -22.29 -1.47 20.85
CA GLY A 111 -22.30 -1.23 19.41
C GLY A 111 -22.54 0.23 18.99
N SER A 112 -22.74 1.14 19.95
CA SER A 112 -22.79 2.58 19.65
C SER A 112 -21.40 3.15 19.38
N VAL A 113 -21.29 4.29 18.69
CA VAL A 113 -20.00 4.99 18.58
C VAL A 113 -19.61 5.53 19.95
N ARG A 114 -18.46 5.07 20.46
CA ARG A 114 -18.01 5.37 21.81
C ARG A 114 -17.83 6.87 22.01
N THR A 115 -18.18 7.33 23.20
CA THR A 115 -18.04 8.74 23.59
C THR A 115 -17.07 8.87 24.76
N ILE A 116 -16.05 9.70 24.61
CA ILE A 116 -15.08 10.05 25.66
C ILE A 116 -15.15 11.56 25.88
N ASN A 117 -15.30 11.99 27.14
CA ASN A 117 -15.40 13.41 27.50
C ASN A 117 -16.46 14.18 26.69
N GLY A 118 -17.59 13.54 26.40
CA GLY A 118 -18.69 14.13 25.61
C GLY A 118 -18.42 14.22 24.10
N ARG A 119 -17.33 13.66 23.59
CA ARG A 119 -16.98 13.62 22.16
C ARG A 119 -17.01 12.20 21.62
N ARG A 120 -17.64 12.01 20.46
CA ARG A 120 -17.69 10.72 19.75
C ARG A 120 -16.31 10.38 19.19
N LEU A 121 -15.92 9.11 19.28
CA LEU A 121 -14.74 8.56 18.63
C LEU A 121 -15.05 8.21 17.16
N HIS A 122 -15.44 9.25 16.42
CA HIS A 122 -15.53 9.23 14.97
C HIS A 122 -14.27 9.91 14.42
N TYR A 123 -13.48 9.19 13.63
CA TYR A 123 -12.26 9.73 13.03
C TYR A 123 -12.48 10.00 11.55
N ALA A 124 -12.70 11.27 11.22
CA ALA A 124 -12.94 11.70 9.86
C ALA A 124 -11.64 11.71 9.02
N VAL A 125 -11.69 11.12 7.82
CA VAL A 125 -10.59 11.14 6.85
C VAL A 125 -10.51 12.43 6.02
N GLN A 126 -11.63 13.14 5.90
CA GLN A 126 -11.78 14.30 5.01
C GLN A 126 -10.66 15.36 5.08
N PRO A 127 -10.10 15.70 6.26
CA PRO A 127 -9.01 16.67 6.34
C PRO A 127 -7.77 16.33 5.51
N PHE A 128 -7.56 15.06 5.17
CA PHE A 128 -6.35 14.58 4.50
C PHE A 128 -6.51 14.41 2.98
N VAL A 129 -7.75 14.33 2.48
CA VAL A 129 -8.05 14.01 1.07
C VAL A 129 -7.43 15.03 0.11
N ALA A 130 -7.57 16.32 0.40
CA ALA A 130 -7.02 17.37 -0.46
C ALA A 130 -5.49 17.33 -0.51
N SER A 131 -4.81 17.08 0.62
CA SER A 131 -3.35 16.97 0.66
C SER A 131 -2.87 15.80 -0.16
N VAL A 132 -3.55 14.65 -0.10
CA VAL A 132 -3.29 13.47 -0.92
C VAL A 132 -3.45 13.78 -2.40
N LEU A 133 -4.55 14.40 -2.82
CA LEU A 133 -4.78 14.76 -4.23
C LEU A 133 -3.73 15.70 -4.80
N ASN A 134 -3.21 16.61 -3.96
CA ASN A 134 -2.20 17.59 -4.34
C ASN A 134 -0.75 17.06 -4.27
N SER A 135 -0.58 15.80 -3.86
CA SER A 135 0.72 15.16 -3.69
C SER A 135 1.36 14.76 -5.04
N PRO A 136 2.68 14.49 -5.07
CA PRO A 136 3.38 14.02 -6.27
C PRO A 136 2.87 12.70 -6.84
N ILE A 137 2.07 11.94 -6.08
CA ILE A 137 1.48 10.69 -6.55
C ILE A 137 0.47 10.96 -7.66
N PHE A 138 -0.25 12.08 -7.56
CA PHE A 138 -1.31 12.43 -8.50
C PHE A 138 -1.06 13.73 -9.27
N GLN A 139 -0.20 14.61 -8.76
CA GLN A 139 0.23 15.84 -9.43
C GLN A 139 1.60 15.66 -10.07
N ASN A 140 1.84 16.40 -11.15
CA ASN A 140 3.13 16.36 -11.82
C ASN A 140 4.20 17.11 -11.02
N ALA A 141 5.39 16.52 -10.92
CA ALA A 141 6.61 17.13 -10.39
C ALA A 141 7.81 16.82 -11.30
N GLU A 142 8.92 17.50 -11.05
CA GLU A 142 10.17 17.30 -11.79
C GLU A 142 10.91 16.06 -11.27
N TYR A 143 11.38 15.22 -12.19
CA TYR A 143 12.08 13.98 -11.92
C TYR A 143 13.20 13.78 -12.94
N SER A 144 14.37 13.31 -12.52
CA SER A 144 15.49 13.08 -13.43
C SER A 144 15.27 11.92 -14.41
N SER A 145 14.27 11.06 -14.17
CA SER A 145 13.86 9.99 -15.07
C SER A 145 12.92 10.41 -16.20
N SER A 146 12.55 11.69 -16.29
CA SER A 146 11.63 12.19 -17.30
C SER A 146 12.05 13.57 -17.81
N ASP A 147 11.92 13.80 -19.12
CA ASP A 147 12.20 15.10 -19.76
C ASP A 147 11.12 16.17 -19.48
N ALA A 148 9.99 15.76 -18.92
CA ALA A 148 8.87 16.62 -18.55
C ALA A 148 8.29 16.21 -17.19
N PRO A 149 7.65 17.16 -16.46
CA PRO A 149 6.98 16.86 -15.21
C PRO A 149 5.99 15.72 -15.33
N THR A 150 6.07 14.77 -14.40
CA THR A 150 5.21 13.57 -14.38
C THR A 150 4.84 13.18 -12.94
N GLN A 151 4.06 12.12 -12.77
CA GLN A 151 3.66 11.58 -11.47
C GLN A 151 4.76 10.70 -10.86
N PHE A 152 4.76 10.60 -9.54
CA PHE A 152 5.75 9.85 -8.76
C PHE A 152 5.96 8.42 -9.26
N VAL A 153 4.88 7.64 -9.42
CA VAL A 153 4.97 6.25 -9.88
C VAL A 153 5.45 6.12 -11.32
N ASP A 154 5.05 7.06 -12.19
CA ASP A 154 5.54 7.11 -13.57
C ASP A 154 7.04 7.34 -13.59
N ALA A 155 7.53 8.27 -12.76
CA ALA A 155 8.95 8.55 -12.64
C ALA A 155 9.76 7.34 -12.15
N ILE A 156 9.22 6.54 -11.21
CA ILE A 156 9.87 5.30 -10.74
C ILE A 156 9.90 4.24 -11.84
N GLN A 157 8.78 4.00 -12.53
CA GLN A 157 8.73 3.06 -13.65
C GLN A 157 9.72 3.47 -14.75
N LYS A 158 9.74 4.75 -15.12
CA LYS A 158 10.71 5.30 -16.08
C LYS A 158 12.15 5.17 -15.60
N ALA A 159 12.41 5.31 -14.30
CA ALA A 159 13.74 5.09 -13.73
C ALA A 159 14.16 3.61 -13.81
N ALA A 160 13.27 2.67 -13.49
CA ALA A 160 13.52 1.24 -13.53
C ALA A 160 13.81 0.74 -14.96
N PHE A 161 13.06 1.23 -15.94
CA PHE A 161 13.15 0.83 -17.36
C PHE A 161 13.90 1.83 -18.24
N TYR A 162 14.72 2.72 -17.66
CA TYR A 162 15.27 3.89 -18.32
C TYR A 162 15.96 3.61 -19.66
N ASN A 163 16.73 2.52 -19.75
CA ASN A 163 17.48 2.15 -20.96
C ASN A 163 16.70 1.21 -21.92
N THR A 164 15.46 0.87 -21.59
CA THR A 164 14.60 -0.06 -22.35
C THR A 164 13.34 0.64 -22.87
N MET A 165 12.83 1.63 -22.15
CA MET A 165 11.60 2.35 -22.51
C MET A 165 11.75 3.20 -23.76
N GLN A 166 10.66 3.37 -24.51
CA GLN A 166 10.57 4.48 -25.46
C GLN A 166 10.38 5.81 -24.70
N PRO A 167 10.80 6.96 -25.27
CA PRO A 167 10.70 8.25 -24.60
C PRO A 167 9.27 8.63 -24.15
N ASP A 168 8.26 8.27 -24.95
CA ASP A 168 6.85 8.55 -24.72
C ASP A 168 6.14 7.47 -23.87
N TRP A 169 6.89 6.52 -23.30
CA TRP A 169 6.34 5.52 -22.41
C TRP A 169 5.95 6.14 -21.06
N HIS A 170 4.69 5.93 -20.68
CA HIS A 170 4.14 6.43 -19.42
C HIS A 170 3.10 5.47 -18.82
N THR A 171 3.06 5.41 -17.50
CA THR A 171 2.01 4.79 -16.69
C THR A 171 1.47 5.83 -15.71
N LEU A 172 0.30 6.39 -16.02
CA LEU A 172 -0.27 7.52 -15.29
C LEU A 172 -1.56 7.15 -14.55
N LEU A 173 -1.76 7.76 -13.40
CA LEU A 173 -2.93 7.63 -12.53
C LEU A 173 -3.87 8.83 -12.70
N GLN A 174 -5.17 8.57 -12.81
CA GLN A 174 -6.20 9.61 -12.92
C GLN A 174 -7.04 9.63 -11.64
N PRO A 175 -6.73 10.50 -10.66
CA PRO A 175 -7.40 10.49 -9.37
C PRO A 175 -8.86 10.93 -9.50
N SER A 176 -9.72 10.34 -8.68
CA SER A 176 -11.07 10.88 -8.43
C SER A 176 -11.52 10.54 -7.02
N VAL A 177 -12.08 11.51 -6.30
CA VAL A 177 -12.64 11.25 -4.97
C VAL A 177 -14.00 10.60 -5.11
N LYS A 178 -14.16 9.45 -4.48
CA LYS A 178 -15.40 8.68 -4.45
C LYS A 178 -16.16 8.90 -3.15
N LYS A 179 -17.30 8.21 -3.01
CA LYS A 179 -18.12 8.31 -1.82
C LYS A 179 -17.34 7.84 -0.59
N GLU A 180 -17.31 8.67 0.44
CA GLU A 180 -16.74 8.30 1.72
C GLU A 180 -17.46 7.09 2.32
N ARG A 181 -16.68 6.17 2.89
CA ARG A 181 -17.13 4.95 3.57
C ARG A 181 -16.77 5.04 5.05
N ASN A 182 -17.51 4.32 5.88
CA ASN A 182 -17.19 4.18 7.30
C ASN A 182 -16.75 2.75 7.58
N LEU A 183 -15.66 2.60 8.33
CA LEU A 183 -15.24 1.33 8.91
C LEU A 183 -15.47 1.39 10.42
N SER A 184 -16.43 0.60 10.90
CA SER A 184 -16.71 0.51 12.33
C SER A 184 -15.89 -0.61 12.98
N ILE A 185 -15.16 -0.28 14.06
CA ILE A 185 -14.31 -1.24 14.78
C ILE A 185 -14.88 -1.50 16.18
N PRO A 186 -15.15 -2.76 16.56
CA PRO A 186 -15.65 -3.09 17.89
C PRO A 186 -14.64 -2.77 19.00
N ARG A 187 -15.17 -2.39 20.17
CA ARG A 187 -14.34 -2.22 21.37
C ARG A 187 -13.57 -3.50 21.71
N GLY A 188 -12.32 -3.35 22.12
CA GLY A 188 -11.41 -4.47 22.39
C GLY A 188 -10.47 -4.81 21.23
N HIS A 189 -10.69 -4.22 20.05
CA HIS A 189 -9.86 -4.43 18.85
C HIS A 189 -9.23 -3.13 18.32
N TYR A 190 -9.20 -2.09 19.16
CA TYR A 190 -8.53 -0.84 18.86
C TYR A 190 -7.85 -0.25 20.10
N PHE A 191 -6.79 0.50 19.84
CA PHE A 191 -6.21 1.48 20.75
C PHE A 191 -6.26 2.84 20.07
N PHE A 192 -6.29 3.93 20.83
CA PHE A 192 -6.35 5.28 20.25
C PHE A 192 -5.60 6.29 21.09
N ALA A 193 -5.18 7.37 20.45
CA ALA A 193 -4.73 8.57 21.12
C ALA A 193 -5.61 9.75 20.69
N LEU A 194 -6.05 10.56 21.66
CA LEU A 194 -6.78 11.79 21.37
C LEU A 194 -5.81 12.91 20.97
N ASN A 195 -6.32 13.87 20.21
CA ASN A 195 -5.65 15.14 20.03
C ASN A 195 -5.52 15.88 21.38
N SER A 196 -4.62 16.86 21.46
CA SER A 196 -4.41 17.66 22.67
C SER A 196 -5.66 18.41 23.12
N ASP A 197 -6.58 18.72 22.20
CA ASP A 197 -7.87 19.34 22.47
C ASP A 197 -8.98 18.35 22.87
N GLY A 198 -8.66 17.06 22.94
CA GLY A 198 -9.58 15.97 23.28
C GLY A 198 -10.46 15.47 22.12
N THR A 199 -10.28 15.95 20.88
CA THR A 199 -10.96 15.38 19.70
C THR A 199 -10.37 14.03 19.30
N CYS A 200 -11.18 13.22 18.62
CA CYS A 200 -10.68 12.06 17.90
C CYS A 200 -10.11 12.49 16.54
N CYS A 201 -8.94 12.01 16.16
CA CYS A 201 -7.93 11.37 17.00
C CYS A 201 -6.55 11.85 16.54
N ALA A 202 -5.53 11.73 17.40
CA ALA A 202 -4.15 11.87 16.96
C ALA A 202 -3.77 10.67 16.09
N PHE A 203 -4.11 9.46 16.54
CA PHE A 203 -4.06 8.23 15.72
C PHE A 203 -4.93 7.13 16.32
N VAL A 204 -5.13 6.06 15.55
CA VAL A 204 -5.79 4.83 15.95
C VAL A 204 -4.93 3.62 15.57
N LEU A 205 -4.80 2.65 16.47
CA LEU A 205 -4.21 1.35 16.20
C LEU A 205 -5.31 0.29 16.14
N LEU A 206 -5.35 -0.52 15.08
CA LEU A 206 -6.38 -1.54 14.86
C LEU A 206 -5.77 -2.94 14.82
N ASP A 207 -6.47 -3.93 15.37
CA ASP A 207 -6.08 -5.32 15.17
C ASP A 207 -6.15 -5.66 13.69
N ILE A 208 -5.04 -6.13 13.10
CA ILE A 208 -4.96 -6.35 11.64
C ILE A 208 -6.00 -7.34 11.12
N ASN A 209 -6.32 -8.38 11.89
CA ASN A 209 -7.29 -9.39 11.45
C ASN A 209 -8.70 -8.80 11.45
N VAL A 210 -9.07 -8.07 12.52
CA VAL A 210 -10.37 -7.40 12.60
C VAL A 210 -10.50 -6.30 11.57
N PHE A 211 -9.43 -5.54 11.33
CA PHE A 211 -9.40 -4.54 10.27
C PHE A 211 -9.70 -5.18 8.92
N SER A 212 -8.97 -6.24 8.57
CA SER A 212 -9.14 -6.94 7.29
C SER A 212 -10.54 -7.55 7.14
N ASP A 213 -11.04 -8.23 8.16
CA ASP A 213 -12.38 -8.84 8.14
C ASP A 213 -13.52 -7.81 7.98
N ARG A 214 -13.27 -6.55 8.37
CA ARG A 214 -14.23 -5.45 8.25
C ARG A 214 -14.06 -4.63 6.97
N LEU A 215 -12.85 -4.59 6.42
CA LEU A 215 -12.53 -3.86 5.19
C LEU A 215 -13.08 -4.59 3.96
N PHE A 216 -12.83 -5.90 3.88
CA PHE A 216 -13.18 -6.74 2.74
C PHE A 216 -14.64 -7.21 2.80
N PRO A 217 -15.28 -7.47 1.64
CA PRO A 217 -16.57 -8.13 1.60
C PRO A 217 -16.51 -9.53 2.22
N SER A 218 -17.56 -9.87 2.96
CA SER A 218 -17.78 -11.23 3.50
C SER A 218 -18.52 -12.15 2.52
N SER A 219 -19.15 -11.57 1.49
CA SER A 219 -19.73 -12.28 0.35
C SER A 219 -19.79 -11.36 -0.87
N GLN A 220 -20.03 -11.91 -2.06
CA GLN A 220 -20.17 -11.17 -3.33
C GLN A 220 -21.27 -10.11 -3.35
N ASN A 221 -22.19 -10.18 -2.38
CA ASN A 221 -23.31 -9.25 -2.25
C ASN A 221 -23.15 -8.32 -1.04
N ASP A 222 -21.99 -8.36 -0.37
CA ASP A 222 -21.71 -7.51 0.77
C ASP A 222 -21.59 -6.05 0.32
N THR A 223 -22.46 -5.23 0.88
CA THR A 223 -22.50 -3.77 0.65
C THR A 223 -22.24 -3.00 1.94
N ASN A 224 -21.86 -3.68 3.01
CA ASN A 224 -21.58 -3.09 4.32
C ASN A 224 -20.09 -2.83 4.53
N SER A 225 -19.21 -3.72 4.03
CA SER A 225 -17.77 -3.46 4.05
C SER A 225 -17.41 -2.30 3.11
N PRO A 226 -16.37 -1.49 3.40
CA PRO A 226 -15.96 -0.42 2.49
C PRO A 226 -15.65 -0.90 1.08
N VAL A 227 -14.96 -2.04 0.92
CA VAL A 227 -14.59 -2.60 -0.39
C VAL A 227 -15.84 -3.05 -1.14
N GLY A 228 -16.65 -3.92 -0.55
CA GLY A 228 -17.88 -4.40 -1.21
C GLY A 228 -18.85 -3.27 -1.54
N ALA A 229 -19.01 -2.29 -0.64
CA ALA A 229 -19.85 -1.13 -0.89
C ALA A 229 -19.34 -0.25 -2.04
N ALA A 230 -18.02 -0.17 -2.26
CA ALA A 230 -17.42 0.56 -3.37
C ALA A 230 -17.64 -0.17 -4.70
N GLU A 231 -17.38 -1.48 -4.74
CA GLU A 231 -17.60 -2.34 -5.91
C GLU A 231 -19.05 -2.31 -6.39
N HIS A 232 -20.01 -2.55 -5.49
CA HIS A 232 -21.44 -2.58 -5.82
C HIS A 232 -21.98 -1.23 -6.30
N SER A 233 -21.39 -0.13 -5.85
CA SER A 233 -21.78 1.21 -6.29
C SER A 233 -21.12 1.64 -7.60
N GLY A 234 -20.15 0.87 -8.11
CA GLY A 234 -19.33 1.26 -9.26
C GLY A 234 -18.36 2.42 -8.96
N ASP A 235 -18.07 2.66 -7.68
CA ASP A 235 -17.04 3.63 -7.27
C ASP A 235 -15.64 3.12 -7.65
N ILE A 236 -15.47 1.80 -7.68
CA ILE A 236 -14.30 1.10 -8.21
C ILE A 236 -14.73 0.03 -9.22
N THR A 237 -13.83 -0.32 -10.12
CA THR A 237 -14.00 -1.35 -11.13
C THR A 237 -12.74 -2.21 -11.24
N THR A 238 -12.82 -3.32 -11.96
CA THR A 238 -11.66 -4.18 -12.24
C THR A 238 -10.58 -3.51 -13.09
N LYS A 239 -10.82 -2.30 -13.62
CA LYS A 239 -9.88 -1.54 -14.47
C LYS A 239 -9.19 -0.40 -13.72
N ASP A 240 -9.46 -0.28 -12.43
CA ASP A 240 -8.95 0.79 -11.59
C ASP A 240 -7.82 0.28 -10.69
N ILE A 241 -6.92 1.18 -10.30
CA ILE A 241 -5.97 0.97 -9.20
C ILE A 241 -6.45 1.86 -8.06
N SER A 242 -7.20 1.28 -7.13
CA SER A 242 -7.99 2.04 -6.16
C SER A 242 -7.23 2.26 -4.86
N THR A 243 -7.51 3.36 -4.16
CA THR A 243 -6.96 3.64 -2.83
C THR A 243 -8.08 3.79 -1.82
N PHE A 244 -8.09 2.93 -0.81
CA PHE A 244 -8.86 3.14 0.42
C PHE A 244 -8.00 3.95 1.37
N LEU A 245 -8.23 5.27 1.37
CA LEU A 245 -7.47 6.23 2.16
C LEU A 245 -8.04 6.28 3.58
N PHE A 246 -7.20 6.12 4.59
CA PHE A 246 -7.58 6.26 5.98
C PHE A 246 -6.90 7.49 6.62
N PRO A 247 -7.49 8.06 7.69
CA PRO A 247 -6.76 8.98 8.56
C PRO A 247 -5.64 8.22 9.29
N ASN A 248 -4.85 8.85 10.16
CA ASN A 248 -3.74 8.22 10.94
C ASN A 248 -4.16 6.91 11.65
N THR A 249 -4.18 5.82 10.90
CA THR A 249 -4.72 4.50 11.24
C THR A 249 -3.60 3.52 10.94
N PHE A 250 -3.23 2.71 11.92
CA PHE A 250 -2.11 1.78 11.77
C PHE A 250 -2.52 0.43 12.36
N LEU A 251 -1.96 -0.65 11.86
CA LEU A 251 -2.39 -1.99 12.26
C LEU A 251 -1.36 -2.63 13.19
N TYR A 252 -1.83 -3.43 14.13
CA TYR A 252 -1.00 -4.21 15.05
C TYR A 252 -1.31 -5.70 14.96
N PHE A 253 -0.33 -6.52 15.36
CA PHE A 253 -0.43 -7.97 15.36
C PHE A 253 -0.72 -8.54 16.76
N ASN A 254 -1.24 -9.77 16.78
CA ASN A 254 -1.33 -10.64 17.96
C ASN A 254 -2.04 -10.01 19.17
N GLY A 255 -3.01 -9.11 18.97
CA GLY A 255 -3.69 -8.44 20.08
C GLY A 255 -2.82 -7.44 20.86
N ASN A 256 -1.60 -7.14 20.39
CA ASN A 256 -0.62 -6.35 21.13
C ASN A 256 -0.26 -5.05 20.38
N PRO A 257 -0.63 -3.86 20.89
CA PRO A 257 -0.35 -2.58 20.23
C PRO A 257 1.15 -2.24 20.18
N ASN A 258 2.00 -2.91 20.97
CA ASN A 258 3.45 -2.77 20.87
C ASN A 258 4.06 -3.57 19.70
N GLN A 259 3.26 -4.42 19.03
CA GLN A 259 3.60 -5.10 17.78
C GLN A 259 2.89 -4.42 16.60
N CYS A 260 2.95 -3.08 16.60
CA CYS A 260 2.58 -2.24 15.48
C CYS A 260 3.88 -1.77 14.78
N CYS A 261 3.84 -1.20 13.59
CA CYS A 261 2.72 -0.50 12.97
C CYS A 261 2.69 -0.74 11.44
N VAL A 262 1.72 -1.52 10.96
CA VAL A 262 1.45 -1.66 9.52
C VAL A 262 0.72 -0.40 9.03
N LEU A 263 1.29 0.29 8.06
CA LEU A 263 0.83 1.61 7.61
C LEU A 263 0.01 1.57 6.31
N GLY A 264 0.18 0.49 5.57
CA GLY A 264 -0.44 0.24 4.29
C GLY A 264 -0.35 -1.24 3.93
N PHE A 265 -1.07 -1.61 2.88
CA PHE A 265 -0.77 -2.77 2.05
C PHE A 265 -1.46 -2.58 0.69
N HIS A 266 -0.92 -3.21 -0.34
CA HIS A 266 -1.57 -3.35 -1.63
C HIS A 266 -2.01 -4.80 -1.83
N THR A 267 -3.13 -5.00 -2.53
CA THR A 267 -3.76 -6.30 -2.70
C THR A 267 -4.89 -6.22 -3.75
N TYR A 268 -5.72 -7.26 -3.83
CA TYR A 268 -6.95 -7.22 -4.60
C TYR A 268 -8.07 -8.01 -3.92
N ASP A 269 -9.31 -7.57 -4.16
CA ASP A 269 -10.50 -8.40 -3.97
C ASP A 269 -10.78 -9.20 -5.25
N PHE A 270 -11.18 -10.47 -5.12
CA PHE A 270 -11.59 -11.29 -6.26
C PHE A 270 -13.00 -11.86 -6.18
N GLU A 271 -13.69 -11.75 -7.31
CA GLU A 271 -15.06 -12.21 -7.48
C GLU A 271 -15.16 -13.16 -8.68
N PRO A 272 -16.12 -14.12 -8.70
CA PRO A 272 -16.29 -14.96 -9.86
C PRO A 272 -16.65 -14.15 -11.10
N GLY A 273 -16.23 -14.69 -12.23
CA GLY A 273 -16.67 -14.18 -13.51
C GLY A 273 -18.15 -14.45 -13.75
N ASP A 274 -18.72 -13.68 -14.66
CA ASP A 274 -20.07 -13.86 -15.16
C ASP A 274 -20.13 -13.67 -16.67
N THR A 275 -21.33 -13.78 -17.25
CA THR A 275 -21.51 -13.68 -18.71
C THR A 275 -21.06 -12.34 -19.29
N ARG A 276 -21.05 -11.26 -18.49
CA ARG A 276 -20.67 -9.91 -18.94
C ARG A 276 -19.17 -9.77 -19.17
N ASN A 277 -18.35 -10.59 -18.51
CA ASN A 277 -16.89 -10.55 -18.63
C ASN A 277 -16.28 -11.86 -19.16
N GLY A 278 -17.12 -12.73 -19.74
CA GLY A 278 -16.69 -14.00 -20.34
C GLY A 278 -16.30 -15.06 -19.30
N PHE A 279 -16.91 -15.02 -18.11
CA PHE A 279 -16.62 -15.91 -16.98
C PHE A 279 -15.18 -15.85 -16.46
N ARG A 280 -14.50 -14.71 -16.69
CA ARG A 280 -13.17 -14.46 -16.14
C ARG A 280 -13.27 -13.98 -14.71
N GLU A 281 -12.45 -14.53 -13.81
CA GLU A 281 -12.33 -14.02 -12.44
C GLU A 281 -12.06 -12.51 -12.48
N LYS A 282 -12.84 -11.77 -11.70
CA LYS A 282 -12.72 -10.31 -11.54
C LYS A 282 -11.72 -10.05 -10.45
N ARG A 283 -10.79 -9.13 -10.69
CA ARG A 283 -9.83 -8.67 -9.66
C ARG A 283 -9.89 -7.16 -9.55
N TYR A 284 -10.32 -6.68 -8.39
CA TYR A 284 -10.35 -5.27 -8.03
C TYR A 284 -9.06 -4.94 -7.29
N VAL A 285 -8.09 -4.38 -8.02
CA VAL A 285 -6.79 -4.01 -7.45
C VAL A 285 -6.95 -2.76 -6.60
N PHE A 286 -6.48 -2.82 -5.35
CA PHE A 286 -6.51 -1.68 -4.46
C PHE A 286 -5.39 -1.71 -3.42
N ASN A 287 -5.15 -0.55 -2.81
CA ASN A 287 -4.36 -0.43 -1.59
C ASN A 287 -5.19 0.13 -0.44
N TYR A 288 -4.83 -0.28 0.75
CA TYR A 288 -5.07 0.46 1.98
C TYR A 288 -3.87 1.38 2.20
N SER A 289 -4.10 2.67 2.42
CA SER A 289 -3.03 3.59 2.79
C SER A 289 -3.48 4.58 3.85
N SER A 290 -2.66 4.73 4.88
CA SER A 290 -2.86 5.69 5.96
C SER A 290 -2.23 7.04 5.61
N TRP A 291 -2.95 8.13 5.80
CA TRP A 291 -2.30 9.43 5.94
C TRP A 291 -1.45 9.43 7.20
N ILE A 292 -0.24 9.98 7.12
CA ILE A 292 0.67 10.06 8.27
C ILE A 292 0.83 11.52 8.68
N SER A 293 0.19 11.94 9.76
CA SER A 293 0.37 13.31 10.24
C SER A 293 1.80 13.55 10.78
N PRO A 294 2.39 14.73 10.53
CA PRO A 294 3.73 15.08 11.01
C PRO A 294 3.91 14.86 12.52
N GLY A 295 5.07 14.34 12.90
CA GLY A 295 5.46 14.13 14.29
C GLY A 295 4.88 12.87 14.96
N LEU A 296 4.13 12.02 14.23
CA LEU A 296 3.72 10.72 14.75
C LEU A 296 4.88 9.72 14.78
N PHE A 297 5.61 9.60 13.67
CA PHE A 297 6.82 8.77 13.53
C PHE A 297 8.08 9.64 13.50
N VAL A 298 9.18 9.09 13.01
CA VAL A 298 10.44 9.81 12.83
C VAL A 298 10.28 10.95 11.80
N PRO A 299 11.02 12.08 11.94
CA PRO A 299 10.92 13.18 10.99
C PRO A 299 11.18 12.75 9.54
N GLY A 300 10.37 13.24 8.62
CA GLY A 300 10.46 12.89 7.19
C GLY A 300 9.70 11.60 6.81
N PHE A 301 9.15 10.87 7.77
CA PHE A 301 8.26 9.74 7.52
C PHE A 301 6.82 10.17 7.83
N GLU A 302 6.20 10.85 6.88
CA GLU A 302 4.94 11.58 7.05
C GLU A 302 4.16 11.75 5.73
N ASP A 303 3.01 12.41 5.80
CA ASP A 303 2.09 12.69 4.71
C ASP A 303 1.66 11.47 3.88
N VAL A 304 2.23 11.31 2.69
CA VAL A 304 1.92 10.33 1.66
C VAL A 304 2.95 9.22 1.60
N THR A 305 3.89 9.10 2.54
CA THR A 305 4.89 8.00 2.54
C THR A 305 4.23 6.64 2.34
N ALA A 306 3.22 6.30 3.14
CA ALA A 306 2.49 5.05 2.99
C ALA A 306 1.79 4.95 1.62
N LEU A 307 1.12 6.01 1.17
CA LEU A 307 0.45 5.96 -0.13
C LEU A 307 1.43 5.79 -1.29
N SER A 308 2.59 6.44 -1.28
CA SER A 308 3.59 6.31 -2.33
C SER A 308 4.17 4.91 -2.40
N HIS A 309 4.40 4.29 -1.25
CA HIS A 309 4.85 2.91 -1.14
C HIS A 309 3.83 1.99 -1.82
N GLU A 310 2.60 1.98 -1.30
CA GLU A 310 1.59 1.01 -1.71
C GLU A 310 1.14 1.17 -3.16
N ILE A 311 1.08 2.41 -3.66
CA ILE A 311 0.73 2.63 -5.07
C ILE A 311 1.90 2.24 -5.98
N THR A 312 3.16 2.39 -5.55
CA THR A 312 4.30 1.91 -6.35
C THR A 312 4.33 0.39 -6.40
N GLU A 313 4.10 -0.29 -5.29
CA GLU A 313 4.01 -1.75 -5.26
C GLU A 313 2.80 -2.27 -6.03
N SER A 314 1.64 -1.60 -5.93
CA SER A 314 0.46 -1.90 -6.78
C SER A 314 0.78 -1.87 -8.28
N ILE A 315 1.75 -1.07 -8.72
CA ILE A 315 2.17 -1.00 -10.13
C ILE A 315 3.20 -2.11 -10.45
N ASN A 316 4.08 -2.44 -9.52
CA ASN A 316 5.14 -3.43 -9.75
C ASN A 316 4.64 -4.87 -9.59
N ASP A 317 3.78 -5.14 -8.61
CA ASP A 317 3.16 -6.44 -8.36
C ASP A 317 1.65 -6.33 -8.07
N PRO A 318 0.81 -5.93 -9.06
CA PRO A 318 -0.63 -5.76 -8.87
C PRO A 318 -1.37 -7.02 -8.37
N PHE A 319 -0.75 -8.20 -8.44
CA PHE A 319 -1.35 -9.46 -8.01
C PHE A 319 -0.61 -10.14 -6.86
N VAL A 320 0.24 -9.40 -6.12
CA VAL A 320 0.86 -9.80 -4.84
C VAL A 320 1.44 -11.21 -4.86
N GLY A 321 2.12 -11.56 -5.95
CA GLY A 321 2.73 -12.88 -6.13
C GLY A 321 1.78 -14.08 -5.99
N SER A 322 0.45 -13.86 -6.10
CA SER A 322 -0.56 -14.82 -5.62
C SER A 322 -0.61 -16.14 -6.39
N ASP A 323 -0.05 -16.18 -7.61
CA ASP A 323 0.06 -17.40 -8.41
C ASP A 323 1.34 -18.23 -8.12
N GLY A 324 2.25 -17.71 -7.28
CA GLY A 324 3.51 -18.35 -6.92
C GLY A 324 4.54 -18.41 -8.06
N VAL A 325 4.32 -17.65 -9.14
CA VAL A 325 5.13 -17.64 -10.36
C VAL A 325 5.58 -16.22 -10.72
N HIS A 326 4.63 -15.30 -10.89
CA HIS A 326 4.89 -13.90 -11.20
C HIS A 326 5.02 -13.10 -9.92
N GLY A 327 5.85 -12.05 -9.90
CA GLY A 327 6.08 -11.26 -8.68
C GLY A 327 6.97 -11.97 -7.64
N ILE A 328 7.45 -13.18 -7.94
CA ILE A 328 8.40 -13.91 -7.10
C ILE A 328 9.82 -13.64 -7.58
N THR A 329 10.71 -13.31 -6.66
CA THR A 329 12.14 -13.03 -6.87
C THR A 329 13.02 -14.08 -6.18
N PRO A 330 14.34 -14.09 -6.42
CA PRO A 330 15.26 -14.70 -5.46
C PRO A 330 15.03 -14.09 -4.06
N TRP A 331 15.32 -14.87 -3.01
CA TRP A 331 15.40 -14.30 -1.66
C TRP A 331 16.40 -13.15 -1.64
N TRP A 332 15.99 -12.04 -1.03
CA TRP A 332 16.81 -10.85 -0.84
C TRP A 332 16.79 -10.43 0.63
N LEU A 333 17.89 -9.83 1.07
CA LEU A 333 18.05 -9.25 2.39
C LEU A 333 18.38 -7.78 2.20
N SER A 334 17.44 -6.92 2.58
CA SER A 334 17.63 -5.47 2.55
C SER A 334 18.58 -5.01 3.67
N PRO A 335 19.17 -3.80 3.55
CA PRO A 335 20.15 -3.32 4.54
C PRO A 335 19.61 -3.13 5.97
N ASN A 336 18.29 -2.96 6.14
CA ASN A 336 17.65 -2.90 7.46
C ASN A 336 17.40 -4.30 8.07
N GLY A 337 17.69 -5.38 7.32
CA GLY A 337 17.48 -6.76 7.74
C GLY A 337 16.13 -7.36 7.34
N ASN A 338 15.28 -6.64 6.59
CA ASN A 338 14.05 -7.20 6.05
C ASN A 338 14.40 -8.26 4.98
N CYS A 339 13.76 -9.42 5.08
CA CYS A 339 14.07 -10.60 4.29
C CYS A 339 12.80 -11.14 3.63
N GLN A 340 12.77 -11.11 2.31
CA GLN A 340 11.63 -11.56 1.52
C GLN A 340 12.09 -12.16 0.18
N ASN A 341 11.14 -12.51 -0.69
CA ASN A 341 11.39 -13.18 -1.97
C ASN A 341 10.35 -12.83 -3.05
N ASP A 342 9.74 -11.67 -2.90
CA ASP A 342 8.71 -11.08 -3.74
C ASP A 342 9.16 -9.71 -4.26
N LEU A 343 8.38 -9.15 -5.19
CA LEU A 343 8.69 -7.92 -5.90
C LEU A 343 8.14 -6.68 -5.16
N GLU A 344 8.44 -6.58 -3.88
CA GLU A 344 8.01 -5.51 -2.98
C GLU A 344 9.05 -4.40 -2.94
N VAL A 345 8.93 -3.45 -3.87
CA VAL A 345 9.93 -2.41 -4.11
C VAL A 345 10.07 -1.43 -2.94
N GLY A 346 9.01 -1.22 -2.17
CA GLY A 346 8.99 -0.35 -1.01
C GLY A 346 9.54 -1.05 0.22
N ASP A 347 9.28 -2.34 0.39
CA ASP A 347 9.75 -3.15 1.51
C ASP A 347 11.28 -3.26 1.61
N VAL A 348 11.97 -3.09 0.48
CA VAL A 348 13.44 -3.01 0.46
C VAL A 348 13.98 -1.76 1.18
N ILE A 349 13.20 -0.67 1.20
CA ILE A 349 13.63 0.67 1.61
C ILE A 349 13.01 1.12 2.94
N GLU A 350 11.81 0.64 3.29
CA GLU A 350 10.89 1.22 4.30
C GLU A 350 11.49 1.50 5.70
N GLY A 351 12.59 0.85 6.09
CA GLY A 351 13.27 1.07 7.38
C GLY A 351 14.70 1.64 7.27
N LEU A 352 15.08 2.20 6.12
CA LEU A 352 16.39 2.82 5.91
C LEU A 352 16.39 4.29 6.39
N PRO A 353 17.54 4.86 6.81
CA PRO A 353 17.62 6.24 7.28
C PRO A 353 17.14 7.30 6.27
N ASP A 354 17.35 7.05 4.98
CA ASP A 354 16.92 7.92 3.87
C ASP A 354 15.75 7.28 3.10
N ALA A 355 14.82 6.63 3.84
CA ALA A 355 13.69 5.92 3.25
C ALA A 355 12.75 6.84 2.47
N THR A 356 12.72 8.14 2.74
CA THR A 356 11.86 9.10 2.02
C THR A 356 12.67 10.18 1.31
N THR A 357 12.01 10.87 0.38
CA THR A 357 12.58 12.02 -0.33
C THR A 357 11.62 13.20 -0.28
N THR A 358 12.15 14.41 -0.27
CA THR A 358 11.35 15.63 -0.25
C THR A 358 10.98 16.07 -1.66
N ILE A 359 9.69 16.18 -1.95
CA ILE A 359 9.19 16.74 -3.21
C ILE A 359 8.32 17.96 -2.93
N LYS A 360 8.59 19.05 -3.64
CA LYS A 360 7.85 20.32 -3.50
C LYS A 360 6.85 20.51 -4.62
N ILE A 361 5.58 20.69 -4.28
CA ILE A 361 4.50 20.99 -5.23
C ILE A 361 3.64 22.11 -4.66
N GLY A 362 3.47 23.20 -5.43
CA GLY A 362 2.54 24.27 -5.06
C GLY A 362 2.82 24.93 -3.70
N GLY A 363 4.08 24.94 -3.24
CA GLY A 363 4.48 25.46 -1.92
C GLY A 363 4.36 24.47 -0.76
N ASN A 364 3.76 23.30 -0.98
CA ASN A 364 3.75 22.20 -0.01
C ASN A 364 4.99 21.32 -0.19
N ILE A 365 5.41 20.68 0.89
CA ILE A 365 6.43 19.64 0.92
C ILE A 365 5.73 18.31 1.16
N TYR A 366 6.10 17.31 0.39
CA TYR A 366 5.68 15.92 0.53
C TYR A 366 6.89 15.01 0.71
N HIS A 367 6.67 13.87 1.36
CA HIS A 367 7.68 12.87 1.71
C HIS A 367 7.31 11.48 1.15
N PRO A 368 7.19 11.31 -0.17
CA PRO A 368 7.08 9.97 -0.73
C PRO A 368 8.31 9.12 -0.39
N GLN A 369 8.11 7.81 -0.31
CA GLN A 369 9.18 6.86 -0.07
C GLN A 369 10.13 6.79 -1.27
N ASN A 370 11.41 6.52 -1.06
CA ASN A 370 12.28 6.01 -2.11
C ASN A 370 11.94 4.54 -2.35
N GLU A 371 12.12 4.09 -3.58
CA GLU A 371 11.72 2.75 -4.01
C GLU A 371 12.93 2.03 -4.56
N ALA A 372 13.04 0.72 -4.30
CA ALA A 372 13.98 -0.11 -5.02
C ALA A 372 13.58 -0.19 -6.50
N LEU A 373 14.57 -0.16 -7.39
CA LEU A 373 14.34 -0.35 -8.81
C LEU A 373 14.45 -1.82 -9.17
N LEU A 374 13.72 -2.25 -10.20
CA LEU A 374 13.71 -3.64 -10.68
C LEU A 374 15.12 -4.28 -10.77
N PRO A 375 16.17 -3.61 -11.31
CA PRO A 375 17.53 -4.19 -11.34
C PRO A 375 18.11 -4.63 -9.98
N TRP A 376 17.66 -4.05 -8.86
CA TRP A 376 18.08 -4.50 -7.53
C TRP A 376 17.50 -5.88 -7.20
N LEU A 377 16.20 -6.06 -7.46
CA LEU A 377 15.47 -7.32 -7.28
C LEU A 377 15.90 -8.39 -8.31
N GLU A 378 16.40 -7.96 -9.48
CA GLU A 378 16.99 -8.84 -10.49
C GLU A 378 18.42 -9.28 -10.16
N PHE A 379 19.04 -8.75 -9.11
CA PHE A 379 20.46 -8.94 -8.81
C PHE A 379 21.37 -8.58 -10.00
N GLN A 380 20.98 -7.56 -10.77
CA GLN A 380 21.64 -7.19 -12.01
C GLN A 380 22.79 -6.21 -11.75
N SER A 381 24.01 -6.58 -12.13
CA SER A 381 25.19 -5.72 -12.01
C SER A 381 25.99 -5.67 -13.32
N PRO A 382 26.26 -4.48 -13.89
CA PRO A 382 25.75 -3.17 -13.46
C PRO A 382 24.23 -3.05 -13.66
N SER A 383 23.57 -2.20 -12.86
CA SER A 383 22.15 -1.88 -13.02
C SER A 383 21.86 -1.29 -14.41
N THR A 384 20.77 -1.72 -15.02
CA THR A 384 20.26 -1.12 -16.27
C THR A 384 19.30 0.05 -16.07
N ALA A 385 18.97 0.39 -14.83
CA ALA A 385 18.13 1.55 -14.53
C ALA A 385 18.90 2.86 -14.75
N ILE A 386 18.18 3.98 -14.56
CA ILE A 386 18.73 5.33 -14.68
C ILE A 386 20.07 5.48 -13.96
N ALA A 387 21.08 5.98 -14.69
CA ALA A 387 22.42 6.21 -14.18
C ALA A 387 23.09 5.02 -13.44
N GLY A 388 22.64 3.79 -13.68
CA GLY A 388 23.12 2.60 -12.96
C GLY A 388 22.66 2.51 -11.50
N ALA A 389 21.59 3.22 -11.12
CA ALA A 389 21.05 3.24 -9.77
C ALA A 389 20.26 1.98 -9.41
N TYR A 390 20.10 1.72 -8.12
CA TYR A 390 19.24 0.64 -7.59
C TYR A 390 18.03 1.16 -6.81
N SER A 391 17.94 2.48 -6.62
CA SER A 391 16.84 3.14 -5.92
C SER A 391 16.51 4.47 -6.58
N TYR A 392 15.30 4.96 -6.36
CA TYR A 392 14.83 6.23 -6.92
C TYR A 392 13.68 6.79 -6.06
N PRO A 393 13.46 8.12 -5.96
CA PRO A 393 14.20 9.22 -6.59
C PRO A 393 15.63 9.46 -6.10
N ASN A 394 15.94 9.13 -4.85
CA ASN A 394 17.30 9.23 -4.35
C ASN A 394 18.11 7.98 -4.75
N MET A 395 19.01 8.16 -5.74
CA MET A 395 19.83 7.07 -6.30
C MET A 395 20.92 6.54 -5.36
N ASN A 396 21.08 7.13 -4.17
CA ASN A 396 22.12 6.76 -3.22
C ASN A 396 21.59 5.94 -2.02
N VAL A 397 20.29 5.64 -1.95
CA VAL A 397 19.72 4.87 -0.84
C VAL A 397 20.19 3.41 -0.91
N LEU A 398 20.07 2.79 -2.09
CA LEU A 398 20.65 1.49 -2.41
C LEU A 398 21.85 1.66 -3.33
N THR A 399 23.03 1.37 -2.82
CA THR A 399 24.30 1.46 -3.56
C THR A 399 24.91 0.08 -3.89
N SER A 400 24.31 -1.00 -3.40
CA SER A 400 24.73 -2.37 -3.65
C SER A 400 23.55 -3.32 -3.69
N LEU A 401 23.71 -4.43 -4.43
CA LEU A 401 22.77 -5.55 -4.45
C LEU A 401 22.72 -6.27 -3.10
N SER A 402 21.61 -6.94 -2.82
CA SER A 402 21.55 -7.98 -1.78
C SER A 402 22.61 -9.06 -2.07
N PRO A 403 23.31 -9.60 -1.06
CA PRO A 403 24.06 -10.83 -1.25
C PRO A 403 23.10 -11.98 -1.60
N PRO A 404 23.55 -13.03 -2.31
CA PRO A 404 22.73 -14.21 -2.55
C PRO A 404 22.24 -14.82 -1.24
N GLN A 405 20.94 -15.08 -1.15
CA GLN A 405 20.30 -15.61 0.06
C GLN A 405 19.82 -17.05 -0.12
N GLY A 406 19.83 -17.80 0.99
CA GLY A 406 19.07 -19.04 1.12
C GLY A 406 17.60 -18.77 1.48
N VAL A 407 16.85 -19.84 1.74
CA VAL A 407 15.43 -19.72 2.12
C VAL A 407 15.31 -19.01 3.47
N ASN A 408 14.45 -17.99 3.57
CA ASN A 408 14.35 -17.12 4.75
C ASN A 408 15.66 -16.40 5.10
N CYS A 409 16.51 -16.14 4.09
CA CYS A 409 17.83 -15.54 4.26
C CYS A 409 18.73 -16.28 5.26
N LYS A 410 18.67 -17.62 5.25
CA LYS A 410 19.42 -18.52 6.13
C LYS A 410 20.21 -19.59 5.39
#